data_AF-A0A661CWM1-F1
#
_entry.id   AF-A0A661CWM1-F1
#
_cell.length_a   1.000
_cell.length_b   1.000
_cell.length_c   1.000
_cell.angle_alpha   90.00
_cell.angle_beta   90.00
_cell.angle_gamma   90.00
#
_symmetry.space_group_name_H-M   'P 1'
#
loop_
_entity.id
_entity.type
_entity.pdbx_description
1 polymer ?
#
loop_
_entity_poly.entity_id
_entity_poly.type
_entity_poly.pdbx_seq_one_letter_code
_entity_poly.pdbx_strand_id
1 'polypeptide(L)'
;MFPVTHQQCLMRSANGFHFVPLQRFLLIILSLFIGALTHIAWDSLTHQSGWVVVQLPILSLPIIETSQVSIKVYKVLQYGSTLLGATLLLYWYLKWLKQAPSLSINALTPLSTQTKWLIIFSIGLSASFVAGIYGFVSKDPFTNLYSFYKFVGLTVVAGILCVFVELMIFSAFWHLNKLKHRELWLTKG
;
A
#
# COMPACT_ATOMS: atom_id res chain seq x y z
N MET A 1 -9.50 5.79 14.44
CA MET A 1 -8.79 7.08 14.21
C MET A 1 -7.37 6.92 14.73
N PHE A 2 -6.34 7.32 13.97
CA PHE A 2 -4.96 7.18 14.42
C PHE A 2 -4.70 7.92 15.74
N PRO A 3 -3.77 7.44 16.58
CA PRO A 3 -3.31 8.19 17.75
C PRO A 3 -2.92 9.62 17.38
N VAL A 4 -3.19 10.58 18.27
CA VAL A 4 -2.91 12.01 18.03
C VAL A 4 -1.45 12.23 17.62
N THR A 5 -0.52 11.51 18.26
CA THR A 5 0.91 11.51 17.94
C THR A 5 1.20 11.14 16.49
N HIS A 6 0.51 10.13 15.95
CA HIS A 6 0.65 9.72 14.55
C HIS A 6 0.13 10.80 13.59
N GLN A 7 -0.99 11.45 13.92
CA GLN A 7 -1.54 12.54 13.11
C GLN A 7 -0.59 13.75 13.05
N GLN A 8 0.02 14.11 14.18
CA GLN A 8 0.99 15.21 14.26
C GLN A 8 2.24 14.95 13.40
N CYS A 9 2.81 13.74 13.48
CA CYS A 9 3.96 13.39 12.63
C CYS A 9 3.61 13.39 11.15
N LEU A 10 2.46 12.83 10.76
CA LEU A 10 2.02 12.78 9.37
C LEU A 10 1.86 14.17 8.76
N MET A 11 1.20 15.10 9.46
CA MET A 11 0.95 16.44 8.93
C MET A 11 2.22 17.22 8.64
N ARG A 12 3.26 17.05 9.48
CA ARG A 12 4.56 17.68 9.24
C ARG A 12 5.16 17.19 7.92
N SER A 13 5.14 15.89 7.67
CA SER A 13 5.67 15.31 6.44
C SER A 13 4.82 15.66 5.21
N ALA A 14 3.49 15.65 5.35
CA ALA A 14 2.56 15.92 4.26
C ALA A 14 2.64 17.37 3.75
N ASN A 15 2.81 18.34 4.65
CA ASN A 15 2.90 19.76 4.27
C ASN A 15 4.25 20.15 3.63
N GLY A 16 5.30 19.33 3.79
CA GLY A 16 6.64 19.64 3.26
C GLY A 16 6.95 19.02 1.90
N PHE A 17 6.08 18.17 1.37
CA PHE A 17 6.34 17.46 0.13
C PHE A 17 5.94 18.30 -1.09
N HIS A 18 6.93 18.70 -1.87
CA HIS A 18 6.74 19.45 -3.11
C HIS A 18 7.50 18.78 -4.24
N PHE A 19 6.81 18.58 -5.37
CA PHE A 19 7.42 18.06 -6.61
C PHE A 19 8.30 19.09 -7.32
N VAL A 20 8.12 20.38 -7.01
CA VAL A 20 8.92 21.48 -7.54
C VAL A 20 10.02 21.89 -6.57
N PRO A 21 11.20 22.34 -7.05
CA PRO A 21 11.58 22.52 -8.47
C PRO A 21 11.93 21.20 -9.19
N LEU A 22 12.11 21.25 -10.52
CA LEU A 22 12.36 20.08 -11.40
C LEU A 22 13.46 19.13 -10.88
N GLN A 23 14.49 19.66 -10.24
CA GLN A 23 15.54 18.85 -9.60
C GLN A 23 14.96 17.85 -8.59
N ARG A 24 14.00 18.25 -7.75
CA ARG A 24 13.32 17.35 -6.80
C ARG A 24 12.50 16.31 -7.53
N PHE A 25 11.79 16.70 -8.58
CA PHE A 25 11.02 15.77 -9.41
C PHE A 25 11.91 14.69 -10.04
N LEU A 26 13.05 15.08 -10.61
CA LEU A 26 14.03 14.13 -11.18
C LEU A 26 14.61 13.20 -10.11
N LEU A 27 14.90 13.72 -8.90
CA LEU A 27 15.33 12.90 -7.78
C LEU A 27 14.27 11.88 -7.34
N ILE A 28 12.99 12.27 -7.35
CA ILE A 28 11.87 11.34 -7.07
C ILE A 28 11.83 10.25 -8.13
N ILE A 29 11.87 10.60 -9.42
CA ILE A 29 11.87 9.62 -10.52
C ILE A 29 13.07 8.67 -10.39
N LEU A 30 14.27 9.21 -10.16
CA LEU A 30 15.47 8.40 -10.01
C LEU A 30 15.35 7.46 -8.80
N SER A 31 14.81 7.94 -7.69
CA SER A 31 14.58 7.11 -6.48
C SER A 31 13.57 5.99 -6.75
N LEU A 32 12.49 6.29 -7.46
CA LEU A 32 11.50 5.29 -7.89
C LEU A 32 12.11 4.27 -8.84
N PHE A 33 12.91 4.72 -9.81
CA PHE A 33 13.57 3.86 -10.78
C PHE A 33 14.56 2.91 -10.10
N ILE A 34 15.42 3.44 -9.22
CA ILE A 34 16.36 2.63 -8.43
C ILE A 34 15.59 1.62 -7.56
N GLY A 35 14.52 2.06 -6.90
CA GLY A 35 13.66 1.18 -6.09
C GLY A 35 13.01 0.07 -6.90
N ALA A 36 12.51 0.36 -8.11
CA ALA A 36 11.93 -0.64 -9.00
C ALA A 36 13.00 -1.64 -9.50
N LEU A 37 14.19 -1.15 -9.86
CA LEU A 37 15.29 -2.02 -10.30
C LEU A 37 15.75 -2.97 -9.18
N THR A 38 15.93 -2.46 -7.96
CA THR A 38 16.33 -3.32 -6.83
C THR A 38 15.24 -4.34 -6.50
N HIS A 39 13.96 -3.96 -6.62
CA HIS A 39 12.84 -4.87 -6.44
C HIS A 39 12.84 -6.01 -7.48
N ILE A 40 12.95 -5.67 -8.78
CA ILE A 40 13.01 -6.67 -9.87
C ILE A 40 14.21 -7.60 -9.70
N ALA A 41 15.38 -7.03 -9.36
CA ALA A 41 16.57 -7.83 -9.09
C ALA A 41 16.35 -8.80 -7.92
N TRP A 42 15.73 -8.34 -6.83
CA TRP A 42 15.41 -9.19 -5.68
C TRP A 42 14.38 -10.27 -5.99
N ASP A 43 13.37 -9.95 -6.80
CA ASP A 43 12.36 -10.91 -7.26
C ASP A 43 12.97 -12.03 -8.10
N SER A 44 13.97 -11.69 -8.92
CA SER A 44 14.69 -12.67 -9.74
C SER A 44 15.45 -13.73 -8.92
N LEU A 45 15.75 -13.44 -7.65
CA LEU A 45 16.43 -14.32 -6.68
C LEU A 45 15.46 -15.11 -5.79
N THR A 46 14.24 -14.62 -5.61
CA THR A 46 13.31 -15.11 -4.58
C THR A 46 12.07 -15.82 -5.15
N HIS A 47 11.88 -15.80 -6.47
CA HIS A 47 10.76 -16.47 -7.13
C HIS A 47 11.21 -17.72 -7.90
N GLN A 48 10.33 -18.72 -7.94
CA GLN A 48 10.59 -19.98 -8.64
C GLN A 48 10.95 -19.78 -10.13
N SER A 49 10.29 -18.84 -10.79
CA SER A 49 10.53 -18.47 -12.20
C SER A 49 11.50 -17.28 -12.34
N GLY A 50 12.16 -16.88 -11.26
CA GLY A 50 13.13 -15.79 -11.27
C GLY A 50 14.35 -16.15 -12.11
N TRP A 51 14.83 -15.20 -12.93
CA TRP A 51 15.95 -15.44 -13.84
C TRP A 51 17.18 -16.00 -13.12
N VAL A 52 17.54 -15.45 -11.95
CA VAL A 52 18.70 -15.92 -11.19
C VAL A 52 18.46 -17.30 -10.57
N VAL A 53 17.25 -17.59 -10.06
CA VAL A 53 16.90 -18.91 -9.51
C VAL A 53 17.02 -20.02 -10.55
N VAL A 54 16.68 -19.73 -11.81
CA VAL A 54 16.82 -20.66 -12.93
C VAL A 54 18.30 -20.87 -13.30
N GLN A 55 19.11 -19.81 -13.28
CA GLN A 55 20.54 -19.89 -13.65
C GLN A 55 21.44 -20.41 -12.52
N LEU A 56 21.04 -20.28 -11.26
CA LEU A 56 21.79 -20.73 -10.08
C LEU A 56 21.03 -21.85 -9.36
N PRO A 57 21.30 -23.13 -9.70
CA PRO A 57 20.59 -24.28 -9.13
C PRO A 57 20.63 -24.35 -7.60
N ILE A 58 21.67 -23.79 -6.97
CA ILE A 58 21.80 -23.72 -5.51
C ILE A 58 20.59 -23.06 -4.84
N LEU A 59 19.95 -22.08 -5.50
CA LEU A 59 18.74 -21.40 -4.98
C LEU A 59 17.48 -22.28 -5.08
N SER A 60 17.51 -23.29 -5.92
CA SER A 60 16.40 -24.24 -6.11
C SER A 60 16.56 -25.51 -5.26
N LEU A 61 17.65 -25.66 -4.51
CA LEU A 61 17.87 -26.80 -3.64
C LEU A 61 16.82 -26.84 -2.52
N PRO A 62 16.32 -28.04 -2.17
CA PRO A 62 15.48 -28.21 -1.00
C PRO A 62 16.31 -28.02 0.28
N ILE A 63 15.81 -27.21 1.20
CA ILE A 63 16.33 -27.09 2.58
C ILE A 63 15.55 -28.05 3.49
N ILE A 64 14.22 -28.08 3.32
CA ILE A 64 13.33 -29.00 4.03
C ILE A 64 12.54 -29.75 2.97
N GLU A 65 12.65 -31.07 2.99
CA GLU A 65 11.93 -31.96 2.09
C GLU A 65 11.17 -32.99 2.92
N THR A 66 9.85 -32.93 2.87
CA THR A 66 8.95 -33.91 3.45
C THR A 66 8.04 -34.46 2.37
N SER A 67 7.31 -35.54 2.66
CA SER A 67 6.35 -36.14 1.73
C SER A 67 5.24 -35.19 1.26
N GLN A 68 5.04 -34.06 1.95
CA GLN A 68 3.99 -33.09 1.65
C GLN A 68 4.52 -31.69 1.31
N VAL A 69 5.74 -31.34 1.72
CA VAL A 69 6.27 -29.97 1.57
C VAL A 69 7.74 -29.99 1.15
N SER A 70 8.05 -29.26 0.09
CA SER A 70 9.43 -28.94 -0.31
C SER A 70 9.66 -27.43 -0.16
N ILE A 71 10.48 -27.04 0.82
CA ILE A 71 10.90 -25.66 1.04
C ILE A 71 12.29 -25.49 0.42
N LYS A 72 12.35 -24.69 -0.64
CA LYS A 72 13.58 -24.39 -1.38
C LYS A 72 14.27 -23.14 -0.85
N VAL A 73 15.57 -23.00 -1.13
CA VAL A 73 16.38 -21.83 -0.70
C VAL A 73 15.74 -20.51 -1.11
N TYR A 74 15.27 -20.37 -2.35
CA TYR A 74 14.62 -19.13 -2.81
C TYR A 74 13.39 -18.75 -1.98
N LYS A 75 12.61 -19.73 -1.49
CA LYS A 75 11.44 -19.47 -0.63
C LYS A 75 11.85 -19.00 0.75
N VAL A 76 12.93 -19.55 1.30
CA VAL A 76 13.46 -19.09 2.59
C VAL A 76 13.98 -17.66 2.46
N LEU A 77 14.69 -17.34 1.39
CA LEU A 77 15.08 -15.96 1.09
C LEU A 77 13.86 -15.04 0.94
N GLN A 78 12.81 -15.49 0.25
CA GLN A 78 11.57 -14.73 0.08
C GLN A 78 10.89 -14.38 1.41
N TYR A 79 10.63 -15.39 2.25
CA TYR A 79 9.96 -15.18 3.54
C TYR A 79 10.85 -14.48 4.55
N GLY A 80 12.15 -14.81 4.59
CA GLY A 80 13.13 -14.17 5.46
C GLY A 80 13.25 -12.68 5.16
N SER A 81 13.32 -12.32 3.87
CA SER A 81 13.35 -10.91 3.45
C SER A 81 12.08 -10.16 3.82
N THR A 82 10.92 -10.79 3.66
CA THR A 82 9.63 -10.20 4.07
C THR A 82 9.64 -9.89 5.56
N LEU A 83 10.07 -10.84 6.40
CA LEU A 83 10.14 -10.66 7.85
C LEU A 83 11.14 -9.59 8.25
N LEU A 84 12.35 -9.61 7.68
CA LEU A 84 13.38 -8.61 7.92
C LEU A 84 12.92 -7.21 7.49
N GLY A 85 12.33 -7.10 6.29
CA GLY A 85 11.80 -5.86 5.75
C GLY A 85 10.68 -5.30 6.64
N ALA A 86 9.72 -6.13 7.04
CA ALA A 86 8.64 -5.73 7.95
C ALA A 86 9.18 -5.27 9.32
N THR A 87 10.19 -5.97 9.86
CA THR A 87 10.81 -5.61 11.14
C THR A 87 11.55 -4.27 11.05
N LEU A 88 12.28 -4.05 9.95
CA LEU A 88 13.00 -2.80 9.71
C LEU A 88 12.02 -1.63 9.53
N LEU A 89 10.95 -1.82 8.75
CA LEU A 89 9.88 -0.84 8.59
C LEU A 89 9.22 -0.50 9.93
N LEU A 90 8.89 -1.50 10.75
CA LEU A 90 8.33 -1.30 12.08
C LEU A 90 9.29 -0.51 12.97
N TYR A 91 10.58 -0.86 12.98
CA TYR A 91 11.60 -0.14 13.75
C TYR A 91 11.65 1.34 13.35
N TRP A 92 11.74 1.65 12.06
CA TRP A 92 11.79 3.03 11.57
C TRP A 92 10.49 3.78 11.83
N TYR A 93 9.34 3.12 11.68
CA TYR A 93 8.04 3.69 12.00
C TYR A 93 7.95 4.09 13.48
N LEU A 94 8.37 3.21 14.40
CA LEU A 94 8.39 3.51 15.83
C LEU A 94 9.38 4.62 16.18
N LYS A 95 10.55 4.64 15.53
CA LYS A 95 11.54 5.71 15.69
C LYS A 95 10.99 7.05 15.21
N TRP A 96 10.31 7.07 14.08
CA TRP A 96 9.65 8.25 13.54
C TRP A 96 8.53 8.76 14.44
N LEU A 97 7.71 7.86 15.01
CA LEU A 97 6.67 8.22 15.98
C LEU A 97 7.22 8.88 17.25
N LYS A 98 8.41 8.47 17.71
CA LYS A 98 9.07 9.08 18.88
C LYS A 98 9.55 10.52 18.64
N GLN A 99 9.65 10.96 17.39
CA GLN A 99 10.10 12.31 17.02
C GLN A 99 8.93 13.31 16.89
N ALA A 100 7.75 12.97 17.41
CA ALA A 100 6.54 13.79 17.31
C ALA A 100 6.67 15.14 18.05
N PRO A 101 6.48 16.29 17.37
CA PRO A 101 6.37 17.58 18.04
C PRO A 101 5.01 17.74 18.73
N SER A 102 4.96 18.50 19.83
CA SER A 102 3.73 18.85 20.54
C SER A 102 2.92 19.91 19.76
N LEU A 103 2.21 19.50 18.71
CA LEU A 103 1.29 20.38 17.97
C LEU A 103 -0.10 20.41 18.63
N SER A 104 -0.76 21.57 18.62
CA SER A 104 -2.10 21.72 19.22
C SER A 104 -3.18 20.97 18.43
N ILE A 105 -4.07 20.27 19.14
CA ILE A 105 -5.04 19.30 18.60
C ILE A 105 -6.08 19.95 17.67
N ASN A 106 -6.44 21.21 17.93
CA ASN A 106 -7.48 21.92 17.18
C ASN A 106 -7.08 22.27 15.73
N ALA A 107 -5.79 22.22 15.40
CA ALA A 107 -5.30 22.46 14.05
C ALA A 107 -5.34 21.20 13.15
N LEU A 108 -5.66 20.02 13.70
CA LEU A 108 -5.26 18.76 13.08
C LEU A 108 -6.31 18.12 12.16
N THR A 109 -7.63 18.29 12.39
CA THR A 109 -8.62 17.70 11.46
C THR A 109 -9.90 18.52 11.29
N PRO A 110 -10.30 18.85 10.04
CA PRO A 110 -11.53 19.59 9.76
C PRO A 110 -12.80 18.73 9.77
N LEU A 111 -12.69 17.40 9.89
CA LEU A 111 -13.81 16.46 9.78
C LEU A 111 -14.13 15.79 11.12
N SER A 112 -15.44 15.62 11.38
CA SER A 112 -15.95 14.89 12.53
C SER A 112 -15.54 13.40 12.47
N THR A 113 -15.43 12.74 13.64
CA THR A 113 -15.12 11.31 13.73
C THR A 113 -16.16 10.44 13.02
N GLN A 114 -17.44 10.82 13.08
CA GLN A 114 -18.53 10.09 12.42
C GLN A 114 -18.39 10.15 10.90
N THR A 115 -18.12 11.34 10.34
CA THR A 115 -17.91 11.50 8.89
C THR A 115 -16.71 10.68 8.39
N LYS A 116 -15.62 10.61 9.18
CA LYS A 116 -14.46 9.78 8.83
C LYS A 116 -14.83 8.31 8.71
N TRP A 117 -15.57 7.77 9.68
CA TRP A 117 -16.03 6.38 9.64
C TRP A 117 -16.97 6.13 8.48
N LEU A 118 -17.91 7.04 8.22
CA LEU A 118 -18.82 6.95 7.09
C LEU A 118 -18.04 6.81 5.78
N ILE A 119 -17.05 7.68 5.53
CA ILE A 119 -16.22 7.62 4.31
C ILE A 119 -15.48 6.27 4.22
N ILE A 120 -14.84 5.83 5.30
CA ILE A 120 -14.08 4.56 5.32
C ILE A 120 -15.00 3.38 5.03
N PHE A 121 -16.18 3.32 5.67
CA PHE A 121 -17.14 2.25 5.46
C PHE A 121 -17.73 2.29 4.06
N SER A 122 -18.05 3.47 3.53
CA SER A 122 -18.56 3.61 2.17
C SER A 122 -17.55 3.09 1.14
N ILE A 123 -16.29 3.53 1.22
CA ILE A 123 -15.20 3.08 0.34
C ILE A 123 -14.98 1.56 0.46
N GLY A 124 -14.88 1.07 1.70
CA GLY A 124 -14.67 -0.36 1.94
C GLY A 124 -15.81 -1.23 1.41
N LEU A 125 -17.06 -0.78 1.60
CA LEU A 125 -18.24 -1.51 1.16
C LEU A 125 -18.38 -1.50 -0.37
N SER A 126 -18.21 -0.36 -1.03
CA SER A 126 -18.28 -0.27 -2.50
C SER A 126 -17.17 -1.08 -3.17
N ALA A 127 -15.93 -0.95 -2.69
CA ALA A 127 -14.81 -1.71 -3.22
C ALA A 127 -15.01 -3.23 -3.04
N SER A 128 -15.49 -3.66 -1.86
CA SER A 128 -15.77 -5.08 -1.59
C SER A 128 -16.89 -5.62 -2.49
N PHE A 129 -17.93 -4.81 -2.72
CA PHE A 129 -19.05 -5.20 -3.57
C PHE A 129 -18.63 -5.36 -5.04
N VAL A 130 -17.95 -4.35 -5.60
CA VAL A 130 -17.47 -4.38 -6.99
C VAL A 130 -16.48 -5.52 -7.20
N ALA A 131 -15.52 -5.68 -6.28
CA ALA A 131 -14.53 -6.74 -6.37
C ALA A 131 -15.14 -8.14 -6.20
N GLY A 132 -16.15 -8.28 -5.33
CA GLY A 132 -16.88 -9.53 -5.15
C GLY A 132 -17.65 -9.95 -6.40
N ILE A 133 -18.34 -9.01 -7.05
CA ILE A 133 -19.00 -9.25 -8.35
C ILE A 133 -17.96 -9.67 -9.40
N TYR A 134 -16.87 -8.93 -9.51
CA TYR A 134 -15.81 -9.23 -10.48
C TYR A 134 -15.23 -10.64 -10.26
N GLY A 135 -14.91 -10.98 -9.01
CA GLY A 135 -14.44 -12.30 -8.63
C GLY A 135 -15.44 -13.39 -9.02
N PHE A 136 -16.73 -13.18 -8.70
CA PHE A 136 -17.80 -14.16 -8.92
C PHE A 136 -18.04 -14.42 -10.40
N VAL A 137 -18.07 -13.35 -11.22
CA VAL A 137 -18.22 -13.46 -12.69
C VAL A 137 -17.00 -14.12 -13.32
N SER A 138 -15.81 -13.86 -12.79
CA SER A 138 -14.55 -14.39 -13.36
C SER A 138 -14.28 -15.85 -13.00
N LYS A 139 -14.70 -16.28 -11.80
CA LYS A 139 -14.46 -17.63 -11.27
C LYS A 139 -15.62 -18.06 -10.39
N ASP A 140 -16.31 -19.13 -10.81
CA ASP A 140 -17.34 -19.78 -9.99
C ASP A 140 -16.70 -20.35 -8.72
N PRO A 141 -17.01 -19.78 -7.53
CA PRO A 141 -16.34 -20.14 -6.29
C PRO A 141 -16.81 -21.47 -5.70
N PHE A 142 -17.93 -22.04 -6.17
CA PHE A 142 -18.61 -23.15 -5.49
C PHE A 142 -18.32 -24.52 -6.11
N THR A 143 -17.47 -24.59 -7.14
CA THR A 143 -17.17 -25.84 -7.84
C THR A 143 -16.16 -26.71 -7.10
N ASN A 144 -15.10 -26.12 -6.55
CA ASN A 144 -14.06 -26.82 -5.77
C ASN A 144 -13.19 -25.83 -4.98
N LEU A 145 -12.40 -26.35 -4.04
CA LEU A 145 -11.49 -25.54 -3.19
C LEU A 145 -10.48 -24.72 -4.00
N TYR A 146 -10.03 -25.23 -5.16
CA TYR A 146 -9.08 -24.52 -6.02
C TYR A 146 -9.71 -23.29 -6.67
N SER A 147 -10.95 -23.40 -7.14
CA SER A 147 -11.72 -22.30 -7.73
C SER A 147 -12.11 -21.27 -6.67
N PHE A 148 -12.43 -21.72 -5.45
CA PHE A 148 -12.61 -20.84 -4.30
C PHE A 148 -11.34 -20.03 -3.99
N TYR A 149 -10.17 -20.69 -3.93
CA TYR A 149 -8.88 -20.01 -3.73
C TYR A 149 -8.61 -18.94 -4.81
N LYS A 150 -8.87 -19.27 -6.09
CA LYS A 150 -8.72 -18.32 -7.20
C LYS A 150 -9.72 -17.17 -7.13
N PHE A 151 -10.97 -17.43 -6.77
CA PHE A 151 -11.98 -16.41 -6.53
C PHE A 151 -11.53 -15.43 -5.44
N VAL A 152 -11.13 -15.93 -4.27
CA VAL A 152 -10.65 -15.08 -3.16
C VAL A 152 -9.46 -14.23 -3.60
N GLY A 153 -8.49 -14.83 -4.28
CA GLY A 153 -7.33 -14.11 -4.80
C GLY A 153 -7.71 -12.96 -5.75
N LEU A 154 -8.59 -13.22 -6.71
CA LEU A 154 -9.06 -12.20 -7.66
C LEU A 154 -9.87 -11.10 -6.98
N THR A 155 -10.76 -11.46 -6.06
CA THR A 155 -11.57 -10.50 -5.29
C THR A 155 -10.68 -9.60 -4.44
N VAL A 156 -9.66 -10.13 -3.78
CA VAL A 156 -8.72 -9.33 -2.99
C VAL A 156 -7.94 -8.36 -3.88
N VAL A 157 -7.39 -8.82 -5.01
CA VAL A 157 -6.63 -7.98 -5.93
C VAL A 157 -7.50 -6.87 -6.53
N ALA A 158 -8.71 -7.21 -6.99
CA ALA A 158 -9.65 -6.23 -7.52
C ALA A 158 -10.09 -5.22 -6.44
N GLY A 159 -10.30 -5.68 -5.19
CA GLY A 159 -10.69 -4.83 -4.07
C GLY A 159 -9.62 -3.79 -3.73
N ILE A 160 -8.35 -4.19 -3.70
CA ILE A 160 -7.22 -3.27 -3.47
C ILE A 160 -7.19 -2.17 -4.55
N LEU A 161 -7.37 -2.54 -5.82
CA LEU A 161 -7.43 -1.58 -6.92
C LEU A 161 -8.63 -0.63 -6.81
N CYS A 162 -9.81 -1.14 -6.46
CA CYS A 162 -11.01 -0.32 -6.28
C CYS A 162 -10.81 0.70 -5.15
N VAL A 163 -10.32 0.28 -3.98
CA VAL A 163 -10.01 1.19 -2.87
C VAL A 163 -9.02 2.26 -3.32
N PHE A 164 -7.97 1.89 -4.06
CA PHE A 164 -6.99 2.86 -4.56
C PHE A 164 -7.63 3.92 -5.47
N VAL A 165 -8.45 3.50 -6.43
CA VAL A 165 -9.17 4.41 -7.35
C VAL A 165 -10.13 5.32 -6.58
N GLU A 166 -10.92 4.77 -5.66
CA GLU A 166 -11.85 5.54 -4.84
C GLU A 166 -11.14 6.58 -3.96
N LEU A 167 -9.98 6.24 -3.40
CA LEU A 167 -9.14 7.19 -2.67
C LEU A 167 -8.59 8.31 -3.57
N MET A 168 -8.23 8.00 -4.81
CA MET A 168 -7.81 9.03 -5.79
C MET A 168 -8.98 9.97 -6.14
N ILE A 169 -10.18 9.43 -6.39
CA ILE A 169 -11.38 10.22 -6.68
C ILE A 169 -11.72 11.11 -5.47
N PHE A 170 -11.72 10.53 -4.26
CA PHE A 170 -11.95 11.26 -3.03
C PHE A 170 -10.94 12.40 -2.84
N SER A 171 -9.64 12.12 -3.08
CA SER A 171 -8.58 13.12 -2.99
C SER A 171 -8.77 14.25 -4.00
N ALA A 172 -9.07 13.94 -5.26
CA ALA A 172 -9.33 14.94 -6.29
C ALA A 172 -10.52 15.82 -5.93
N PHE A 173 -11.65 15.22 -5.53
CA PHE A 173 -12.84 15.95 -5.09
C PHE A 173 -12.56 16.85 -3.89
N TRP A 174 -11.80 16.36 -2.91
CA TRP A 174 -11.39 17.13 -1.74
C TRP A 174 -10.58 18.38 -2.14
N HIS A 175 -9.59 18.23 -3.01
CA HIS A 175 -8.74 19.34 -3.45
C HIS A 175 -9.50 20.35 -4.32
N LEU A 176 -10.37 19.91 -5.23
CA LEU A 176 -11.18 20.79 -6.07
C LEU A 176 -12.14 21.65 -5.23
N ASN A 177 -12.84 21.04 -4.26
CA ASN A 177 -13.74 21.79 -3.39
C ASN A 177 -13.00 22.75 -2.47
N LYS A 178 -11.81 22.36 -1.97
CA LYS A 178 -10.98 23.25 -1.15
C LYS A 178 -10.52 24.49 -1.93
N LEU A 179 -10.19 24.35 -3.21
CA LEU A 179 -9.84 25.47 -4.09
C LEU A 179 -11.04 26.40 -4.30
N LYS A 180 -12.22 25.85 -4.62
CA LYS A 180 -13.46 26.62 -4.81
C LYS A 180 -13.85 27.44 -3.58
N HIS A 181 -13.73 26.86 -2.37
CA HIS A 181 -13.99 27.60 -1.15
C HIS A 181 -12.99 28.74 -0.92
N ARG A 182 -11.70 28.56 -1.27
CA ARG A 182 -10.67 29.61 -1.12
C ARG A 182 -10.94 30.82 -2.03
N GLU A 183 -11.41 30.61 -3.25
CA GLU A 183 -11.76 31.69 -4.19
C GLU A 183 -12.97 32.51 -3.71
N LEU A 184 -13.98 31.86 -3.12
CA LEU A 184 -15.17 32.53 -2.58
C LEU A 184 -14.87 33.48 -1.39
N TRP A 185 -13.77 33.25 -0.66
CA TRP A 185 -13.32 34.15 0.41
C TRP A 185 -12.56 35.37 -0.13
N LEU A 186 -11.88 35.23 -1.27
CA LEU A 186 -11.11 36.32 -1.89
C LEU A 186 -11.99 37.28 -2.71
N THR A 187 -13.18 36.85 -3.15
CA THR A 187 -14.13 37.70 -3.88
C THR A 187 -15.14 38.42 -2.98
N LYS A 188 -15.18 38.09 -1.69
CA LYS A 188 -16.09 38.67 -0.68
C LYS A 188 -15.41 39.54 0.37
N GLY A 189 -14.09 39.70 0.31
CA GLY A 189 -13.29 40.60 1.16
C GLY A 189 -12.71 41.73 0.32
#